data_AF-A0A967BV77-F1
#
_entry.id   AF-A0A967BV77-F1
#
_cell.length_a   1.000
_cell.length_b   1.000
_cell.length_c   1.000
_cell.angle_alpha   90.00
_cell.angle_beta   90.00
_cell.angle_gamma   90.00
#
_symmetry.space_group_name_H-M   'P 1'
#
loop_
_entity.id
_entity.type
_entity.pdbx_description
1 polymer ?
#
loop_
_entity_poly.entity_id
_entity_poly.type
_entity_poly.pdbx_seq_one_letter_code
_entity_poly.pdbx_strand_id
1 'polypeptide(L)'
;DAELQALLQAVFQGPLLEQFVTAPAAKRMHHAYLGGLIEHTLSVTGLAAKIADHYPELDRDLLLTGALLHDIGKIREFSYKTVPFEYTSPGRLIGHLVIGSEMVRQEAAAVPNLAPERLDQLIHLILSHHGQHEFGSPCLPMTMEAILLHHLDNMDAKMNYIGRLSEQVEEDEYQWSDYQPLMERFLLLRGQDEKKTGTTAAKYAAPPPQQARGNTHKQGRPAEQPSPQRTLF
;
A
#
# COMPACT_ATOMS: atom_id res chain seq x y z
N ASP A 1 -16.36 -14.96 12.48
CA ASP A 1 -16.16 -15.98 11.45
C ASP A 1 -15.03 -16.90 11.94
N ALA A 2 -15.33 -18.15 12.29
CA ALA A 2 -14.36 -19.03 12.96
C ALA A 2 -13.34 -19.60 11.96
N GLU A 3 -13.76 -19.80 10.72
CA GLU A 3 -12.98 -20.33 9.63
C GLU A 3 -11.93 -19.31 9.16
N LEU A 4 -12.30 -18.03 9.03
CA LEU A 4 -11.33 -16.96 8.74
C LEU A 4 -10.33 -16.77 9.89
N GLN A 5 -10.77 -16.90 11.15
CA GLN A 5 -9.86 -16.89 12.29
C GLN A 5 -8.86 -18.06 12.24
N ALA A 6 -9.33 -19.27 11.92
CA ALA A 6 -8.46 -20.43 11.77
C ALA A 6 -7.46 -20.27 10.62
N LEU A 7 -7.87 -19.65 9.50
CA LEU A 7 -6.98 -19.29 8.40
C LEU A 7 -5.90 -18.30 8.84
N LEU A 8 -6.28 -17.24 9.57
CA LEU A 8 -5.31 -16.27 10.09
C LEU A 8 -4.31 -16.94 11.05
N GLN A 9 -4.74 -17.88 11.88
CA GLN A 9 -3.85 -18.66 12.75
C GLN A 9 -2.91 -19.57 11.93
N ALA A 10 -3.39 -20.18 10.85
CA ALA A 10 -2.57 -20.99 9.96
C ALA A 10 -1.51 -20.15 9.23
N VAL A 11 -1.86 -18.92 8.81
CA VAL A 11 -0.94 -18.00 8.13
C VAL A 11 0.06 -17.38 9.12
N PHE A 12 -0.41 -16.83 10.24
CA PHE A 12 0.42 -16.08 11.19
C PHE A 12 1.02 -16.96 12.28
N GLN A 13 1.74 -18.00 11.87
CA GLN A 13 2.49 -18.87 12.76
C GLN A 13 3.85 -19.27 12.16
N GLY A 14 4.78 -19.69 13.03
CA GLY A 14 6.06 -20.25 12.63
C GLY A 14 6.86 -19.36 11.66
N PRO A 15 7.52 -19.97 10.64
CA PRO A 15 8.36 -19.22 9.70
C PRO A 15 7.63 -18.13 8.91
N LEU A 16 6.33 -18.32 8.65
CA LEU A 16 5.55 -17.37 7.86
C LEU A 16 5.32 -16.07 8.64
N LEU A 17 5.00 -16.18 9.93
CA LEU A 17 4.95 -15.02 10.83
C LEU A 17 6.32 -14.33 10.94
N GLU A 18 7.39 -15.08 11.14
CA GLU A 18 8.76 -14.52 11.24
C GLU A 18 9.15 -13.72 9.99
N GLN A 19 8.83 -14.25 8.81
CA GLN A 19 9.05 -13.55 7.54
C GLN A 19 8.17 -12.31 7.43
N PHE A 20 6.90 -12.40 7.80
CA PHE A 20 5.95 -11.30 7.72
C PHE A 20 6.33 -10.12 8.62
N VAL A 21 6.72 -10.37 9.86
CA VAL A 21 7.14 -9.31 10.81
C VAL A 21 8.48 -8.67 10.44
N THR A 22 9.26 -9.31 9.57
CA THR A 22 10.60 -8.84 9.17
C THR A 22 10.59 -8.19 7.79
N ALA A 23 9.70 -8.60 6.88
CA ALA A 23 9.71 -8.15 5.50
C ALA A 23 9.47 -6.62 5.37
N PRO A 24 10.05 -5.99 4.33
CA PRO A 24 9.70 -4.63 3.97
C PRO A 24 8.37 -4.57 3.20
N ALA A 25 7.64 -3.46 3.29
CA ALA A 25 6.42 -3.28 2.49
C ALA A 25 6.70 -2.77 1.06
N ALA A 26 7.91 -2.28 0.79
CA ALA A 26 8.30 -1.87 -0.54
C ALA A 26 9.82 -1.93 -0.74
N LYS A 27 10.26 -1.93 -2.00
CA LYS A 27 11.69 -1.90 -2.35
C LYS A 27 12.36 -0.57 -2.05
N ARG A 28 11.68 0.54 -2.37
CA ARG A 28 12.24 1.91 -2.33
C ARG A 28 11.26 2.99 -1.86
N MET A 29 9.96 2.69 -1.79
CA MET A 29 8.93 3.64 -1.35
C MET A 29 8.36 3.22 0.01
N HIS A 30 7.24 3.81 0.46
CA HIS A 30 6.56 3.55 1.74
C HIS A 30 6.85 2.20 2.41
N HIS A 31 7.30 2.29 3.66
CA HIS A 31 7.78 1.22 4.52
C HIS A 31 8.87 0.31 3.93
N ALA A 32 9.80 0.87 3.13
CA ALA A 32 11.01 0.19 2.64
C ALA A 32 12.10 -0.02 3.71
N TYR A 33 11.74 -0.61 4.85
CA TYR A 33 12.63 -1.05 5.92
C TYR A 33 12.13 -2.37 6.51
N LEU A 34 12.99 -3.10 7.22
CA LEU A 34 12.59 -4.36 7.86
C LEU A 34 11.49 -4.09 8.90
N GLY A 35 10.42 -4.89 8.86
CA GLY A 35 9.21 -4.70 9.66
C GLY A 35 8.23 -3.69 9.09
N GLY A 36 8.55 -3.08 7.95
CA GLY A 36 7.64 -2.16 7.28
C GLY A 36 6.33 -2.81 6.83
N LEU A 37 6.35 -4.10 6.46
CA LEU A 37 5.17 -4.82 6.00
C LEU A 37 4.09 -4.93 7.09
N ILE A 38 4.49 -5.34 8.30
CA ILE A 38 3.55 -5.47 9.42
C ILE A 38 3.04 -4.09 9.89
N GLU A 39 3.89 -3.07 9.91
CA GLU A 39 3.47 -1.71 10.27
C GLU A 39 2.37 -1.20 9.34
N HIS A 40 2.59 -1.29 8.04
CA HIS A 40 1.60 -0.92 7.02
C HIS A 40 0.32 -1.76 7.15
N THR A 41 0.46 -3.07 7.26
CA THR A 41 -0.69 -3.99 7.38
C THR A 41 -1.56 -3.66 8.60
N LEU A 42 -0.94 -3.39 9.75
CA LEU A 42 -1.65 -3.01 10.96
C LEU A 42 -2.29 -1.62 10.85
N SER A 43 -1.66 -0.68 10.15
CA SER A 43 -2.25 0.63 9.87
C SER A 43 -3.53 0.51 9.04
N VAL A 44 -3.45 -0.20 7.89
CA VAL A 44 -4.60 -0.46 7.01
C VAL A 44 -5.70 -1.24 7.75
N THR A 45 -5.35 -2.27 8.51
CA THR A 45 -6.31 -3.06 9.29
C THR A 45 -6.98 -2.22 10.40
N GLY A 46 -6.23 -1.34 11.06
CA GLY A 46 -6.76 -0.44 12.08
C GLY A 46 -7.74 0.59 11.50
N LEU A 47 -7.44 1.12 10.30
CA LEU A 47 -8.37 1.97 9.56
C LEU A 47 -9.62 1.21 9.13
N ALA A 48 -9.45 -0.01 8.60
CA ALA A 48 -10.55 -0.89 8.21
C ALA A 48 -11.50 -1.18 9.37
N ALA A 49 -10.97 -1.47 10.57
CA ALA A 49 -11.77 -1.71 11.76
C ALA A 49 -12.64 -0.49 12.12
N LYS A 50 -12.07 0.72 12.10
CA LYS A 50 -12.80 1.96 12.41
C LYS A 50 -13.90 2.25 11.40
N ILE A 51 -13.65 2.01 10.11
CA ILE A 51 -14.64 2.26 9.06
C ILE A 51 -15.72 1.16 9.06
N ALA A 52 -15.37 -0.09 9.35
CA ALA A 52 -16.33 -1.18 9.51
C ALA A 52 -17.33 -0.92 10.64
N ASP A 53 -16.91 -0.27 11.73
CA ASP A 53 -17.81 0.13 12.81
C ASP A 53 -18.81 1.22 12.39
N HIS A 54 -18.52 1.96 11.30
CA HIS A 54 -19.40 3.00 10.75
C HIS A 54 -20.40 2.45 9.72
N TYR A 55 -20.01 1.46 8.91
CA TYR A 55 -20.85 0.85 7.87
C TYR A 55 -21.24 -0.58 8.26
N PRO A 56 -22.36 -0.77 8.99
CA PRO A 56 -22.76 -2.08 9.52
C PRO A 56 -23.11 -3.12 8.45
N GLU A 57 -23.32 -2.71 7.21
CA GLU A 57 -23.55 -3.58 6.06
C GLU A 57 -22.28 -4.30 5.56
N LEU A 58 -21.09 -3.86 5.99
CA LEU A 58 -19.84 -4.52 5.64
C LEU A 58 -19.69 -5.85 6.36
N ASP A 59 -19.14 -6.82 5.64
CA ASP A 59 -18.61 -8.02 6.27
C ASP A 59 -17.27 -7.69 6.96
N ARG A 60 -17.38 -7.30 8.24
CA ARG A 60 -16.23 -6.89 9.06
C ARG A 60 -15.15 -7.97 9.13
N ASP A 61 -15.52 -9.23 9.28
CA ASP A 61 -14.55 -10.32 9.44
C ASP A 61 -13.80 -10.58 8.13
N LEU A 62 -14.50 -10.55 7.00
CA LEU A 62 -13.91 -10.68 5.68
C LEU A 62 -12.98 -9.49 5.36
N LEU A 63 -13.42 -8.26 5.62
CA LEU A 63 -12.63 -7.06 5.40
C LEU A 63 -11.34 -7.06 6.21
N LEU A 64 -11.42 -7.35 7.52
CA LEU A 64 -10.24 -7.38 8.39
C LEU A 64 -9.29 -8.52 8.02
N THR A 65 -9.83 -9.68 7.64
CA THR A 65 -9.00 -10.80 7.15
C THR A 65 -8.29 -10.44 5.85
N GLY A 66 -9.00 -9.80 4.92
CA GLY A 66 -8.40 -9.28 3.69
C GLY A 66 -7.34 -8.22 3.97
N ALA A 67 -7.61 -7.26 4.86
CA ALA A 67 -6.65 -6.23 5.25
C ALA A 67 -5.38 -6.81 5.87
N LEU A 68 -5.48 -7.86 6.69
CA LEU A 68 -4.31 -8.53 7.27
C LEU A 68 -3.48 -9.29 6.23
N LEU A 69 -4.10 -9.77 5.16
CA LEU A 69 -3.47 -10.67 4.19
C LEU A 69 -3.14 -10.04 2.84
N HIS A 70 -3.65 -8.83 2.55
CA HIS A 70 -3.62 -8.22 1.21
C HIS A 70 -2.21 -8.20 0.59
N ASP A 71 -1.20 -7.98 1.43
CA ASP A 71 0.18 -7.76 1.04
C ASP A 71 1.12 -8.92 1.43
N ILE A 72 0.58 -10.05 1.89
CA ILE A 72 1.36 -11.21 2.40
C ILE A 72 2.39 -11.72 1.38
N GLY A 73 2.11 -11.58 0.08
CA GLY A 73 3.02 -12.00 -0.99
C GLY A 73 4.36 -11.26 -1.00
N LYS A 74 4.46 -10.09 -0.35
CA LYS A 74 5.69 -9.29 -0.29
C LYS A 74 6.85 -10.01 0.39
N ILE A 75 6.56 -10.96 1.28
CA ILE A 75 7.59 -11.79 1.92
C ILE A 75 8.36 -12.66 0.93
N ARG A 76 7.75 -13.00 -0.21
CA ARG A 76 8.36 -13.78 -1.31
C ARG A 76 8.70 -12.91 -2.53
N GLU A 77 8.09 -11.72 -2.65
CA GLU A 77 8.40 -10.75 -3.70
C GLU A 77 9.80 -10.15 -3.54
N PHE A 78 10.21 -9.87 -2.29
CA PHE A 78 11.48 -9.22 -1.99
C PHE A 78 12.53 -10.17 -1.42
N SER A 79 13.78 -9.96 -1.84
CA SER A 79 14.98 -10.41 -1.15
C SER A 79 15.50 -9.27 -0.28
N TYR A 80 15.42 -9.45 1.03
CA TYR A 80 15.79 -8.44 2.04
C TYR A 80 16.92 -8.90 2.96
N LYS A 81 17.70 -9.90 2.53
CA LYS A 81 18.90 -10.38 3.25
C LYS A 81 20.04 -9.37 3.23
N THR A 82 20.05 -8.49 2.24
CA THR A 82 21.08 -7.46 2.02
C THR A 82 20.42 -6.15 1.57
N VAL A 83 21.06 -5.03 1.87
CA VAL A 83 20.63 -3.69 1.42
C VAL A 83 21.50 -3.28 0.22
N PRO A 84 20.93 -2.72 -0.87
CA PRO A 84 19.51 -2.42 -1.06
C PRO A 84 18.66 -3.69 -1.26
N PHE A 85 17.39 -3.62 -0.85
CA PHE A 85 16.45 -4.71 -1.11
C PHE A 85 16.26 -4.92 -2.62
N GLU A 86 16.12 -6.18 -3.00
CA GLU A 86 15.94 -6.58 -4.39
C GLU A 86 14.64 -7.37 -4.57
N TYR A 87 14.16 -7.46 -5.81
CA TYR A 87 13.09 -8.40 -6.14
C TYR A 87 13.68 -9.80 -6.30
N THR A 88 12.96 -10.81 -5.82
CA THR A 88 13.21 -12.20 -6.21
C THR A 88 12.77 -12.42 -7.68
N SER A 89 13.19 -13.53 -8.28
CA SER A 89 12.71 -13.87 -9.64
C SER A 89 11.18 -14.03 -9.68
N PRO A 90 10.53 -14.76 -8.76
CA PRO A 90 9.07 -14.77 -8.67
C PRO A 90 8.46 -13.38 -8.46
N GLY A 91 9.07 -12.55 -7.61
CA GLY A 91 8.60 -11.18 -7.37
C GLY A 91 8.57 -10.32 -8.64
N ARG A 92 9.55 -10.48 -9.54
CA ARG A 92 9.55 -9.75 -10.83
C ARG A 92 8.62 -10.35 -11.88
N LEU A 93 8.47 -11.68 -11.90
CA LEU A 93 7.73 -12.39 -12.94
C LEU A 93 6.23 -12.49 -12.64
N ILE A 94 5.87 -12.58 -11.36
CA ILE A 94 4.53 -12.92 -10.88
C ILE A 94 3.93 -11.77 -10.05
N GLY A 95 4.72 -11.18 -9.15
CA GLY A 95 4.29 -10.09 -8.26
C GLY A 95 3.52 -10.56 -7.02
N HIS A 96 3.54 -9.75 -5.95
CA HIS A 96 3.01 -10.13 -4.64
C HIS A 96 1.50 -10.42 -4.63
N LEU A 97 0.68 -9.81 -5.49
CA LEU A 97 -0.76 -10.05 -5.53
C LEU A 97 -1.08 -11.52 -5.82
N VAL A 98 -0.50 -12.04 -6.91
CA VAL A 98 -0.70 -13.43 -7.32
C VAL A 98 -0.03 -14.37 -6.33
N ILE A 99 1.23 -14.08 -5.94
CA ILE A 99 1.95 -14.88 -4.94
C ILE A 99 1.17 -14.97 -3.61
N GLY A 100 0.63 -13.85 -3.14
CA GLY A 100 -0.14 -13.77 -1.90
C GLY A 100 -1.44 -14.57 -2.00
N SER A 101 -2.13 -14.49 -3.14
CA SER A 101 -3.32 -15.30 -3.39
C SER A 101 -3.03 -16.80 -3.37
N GLU A 102 -1.91 -17.25 -3.96
CA GLU A 102 -1.48 -18.65 -3.95
C GLU A 102 -1.13 -19.12 -2.54
N MET A 103 -0.42 -18.29 -1.78
CA MET A 103 -0.09 -18.57 -0.38
C MET A 103 -1.34 -18.75 0.47
N VAL A 104 -2.32 -17.85 0.34
CA VAL A 104 -3.57 -17.95 1.11
C VAL A 104 -4.37 -19.18 0.72
N ARG A 105 -4.44 -19.55 -0.57
CA ARG A 105 -5.08 -20.80 -1.00
C ARG A 105 -4.36 -22.04 -0.45
N GLN A 106 -3.03 -22.01 -0.36
CA GLN A 106 -2.24 -23.12 0.22
C GLN A 106 -2.57 -23.31 1.70
N GLU A 107 -2.56 -22.24 2.49
CA GLU A 107 -2.88 -22.32 3.93
C GLU A 107 -4.36 -22.67 4.16
N ALA A 108 -5.27 -22.16 3.32
CA ALA A 108 -6.69 -22.49 3.38
C ALA A 108 -7.00 -23.98 3.18
N ALA A 109 -6.14 -24.74 2.49
CA ALA A 109 -6.32 -26.18 2.31
C ALA A 109 -6.26 -26.97 3.64
N ALA A 110 -5.63 -26.41 4.67
CA ALA A 110 -5.57 -26.99 6.00
C ALA A 110 -6.71 -26.54 6.93
N VAL A 111 -7.58 -25.62 6.48
CA VAL A 111 -8.68 -25.08 7.29
C VAL A 111 -9.96 -25.86 7.00
N PRO A 112 -10.47 -26.66 7.96
CA PRO A 112 -11.70 -27.40 7.75
C PRO A 112 -12.89 -26.46 7.64
N ASN A 113 -13.85 -26.81 6.76
CA ASN A 113 -15.13 -26.13 6.59
C ASN A 113 -15.09 -24.70 6.05
N LEU A 114 -13.93 -24.16 5.64
CA LEU A 114 -13.89 -22.89 4.93
C LEU A 114 -14.57 -23.04 3.57
N ALA A 115 -15.72 -22.36 3.40
CA ALA A 115 -16.49 -22.44 2.17
C ALA A 115 -15.68 -21.92 0.97
N PRO A 116 -15.70 -22.62 -0.20
CA PRO A 116 -14.98 -22.18 -1.38
C PRO A 116 -15.30 -20.74 -1.81
N GLU A 117 -16.57 -20.35 -1.72
CA GLU A 117 -17.04 -19.01 -2.07
C GLU A 117 -16.46 -17.95 -1.11
N ARG A 118 -16.32 -18.31 0.17
CA ARG A 118 -15.71 -17.45 1.19
C ARG A 118 -14.24 -17.22 0.94
N LEU A 119 -13.53 -18.29 0.55
CA LEU A 119 -12.13 -18.19 0.11
C LEU A 119 -12.01 -17.35 -1.16
N ASP A 120 -12.90 -17.51 -2.14
CA ASP A 120 -12.86 -16.71 -3.37
C ASP A 120 -13.10 -15.22 -3.13
N GLN A 121 -13.98 -14.86 -2.19
CA GLN A 121 -14.14 -13.47 -1.73
C GLN A 121 -12.85 -12.89 -1.12
N LEU A 122 -12.16 -13.67 -0.27
CA LEU A 122 -10.89 -13.25 0.33
C LEU A 122 -9.78 -13.13 -0.72
N ILE A 123 -9.70 -14.06 -1.66
CA ILE A 123 -8.75 -14.00 -2.76
C ILE A 123 -9.04 -12.79 -3.66
N HIS A 124 -10.32 -12.45 -3.87
CA HIS A 124 -10.71 -11.25 -4.60
C HIS A 124 -10.21 -9.98 -3.89
N LEU A 125 -10.30 -9.89 -2.55
CA LEU A 125 -9.72 -8.78 -1.80
C LEU A 125 -8.21 -8.62 -2.07
N ILE A 126 -7.46 -9.72 -2.00
CA ILE A 126 -6.02 -9.71 -2.26
C ILE A 126 -5.72 -9.31 -3.71
N LEU A 127 -6.40 -9.87 -4.70
CA LEU A 127 -6.11 -9.61 -6.11
C LEU A 127 -6.60 -8.23 -6.58
N SER A 128 -7.55 -7.60 -5.90
CA SER A 128 -8.15 -6.34 -6.36
C SER A 128 -7.77 -5.10 -5.56
N HIS A 129 -7.00 -5.23 -4.46
CA HIS A 129 -6.75 -4.09 -3.56
C HIS A 129 -5.94 -2.95 -4.20
N HIS A 130 -5.19 -3.21 -5.28
CA HIS A 130 -4.58 -2.13 -6.07
C HIS A 130 -5.62 -1.29 -6.84
N GLY A 131 -6.85 -1.76 -7.00
CA GLY A 131 -8.01 -0.98 -7.43
C GLY A 131 -8.15 -0.74 -8.92
N GLN A 132 -7.04 -0.54 -9.63
CA GLN A 132 -7.01 -0.23 -11.06
C GLN A 132 -5.96 -1.07 -11.79
N HIS A 133 -6.20 -1.37 -13.07
CA HIS A 133 -5.26 -2.13 -13.88
C HIS A 133 -3.94 -1.37 -14.08
N GLU A 134 -4.00 -0.04 -14.16
CA GLU A 134 -2.87 0.87 -14.25
C GLU A 134 -1.97 0.81 -13.00
N PHE A 135 -2.54 0.43 -11.86
CA PHE A 135 -1.81 0.18 -10.61
C PHE A 135 -1.33 -1.27 -10.49
N GLY A 136 -1.48 -2.08 -11.55
CA GLY A 136 -1.04 -3.47 -11.60
C GLY A 136 -2.04 -4.46 -11.01
N SER A 137 -3.29 -4.06 -10.75
CA SER A 137 -4.35 -4.94 -10.25
C SER A 137 -4.80 -5.96 -11.31
N PRO A 138 -4.74 -7.28 -11.05
CA PRO A 138 -5.29 -8.31 -11.94
C PRO A 138 -6.79 -8.15 -12.22
N CYS A 139 -7.57 -7.71 -11.23
CA CYS A 139 -8.99 -7.46 -11.34
C CYS A 139 -9.39 -6.17 -10.61
N LEU A 140 -10.56 -5.62 -10.95
CA LEU A 140 -11.12 -4.45 -10.26
C LEU A 140 -11.83 -4.90 -8.98
N PRO A 141 -11.90 -4.05 -7.93
CA PRO A 141 -12.68 -4.34 -6.74
C PRO A 141 -14.18 -4.37 -7.09
N MET A 142 -14.89 -5.41 -6.62
CA MET A 142 -16.26 -5.74 -7.03
C MET A 142 -17.23 -5.92 -5.85
N THR A 143 -16.73 -5.81 -4.62
CA THR A 143 -17.52 -5.88 -3.39
C THR A 143 -17.29 -4.61 -2.56
N MET A 144 -18.16 -4.35 -1.58
CA MET A 144 -18.00 -3.20 -0.69
C MET A 144 -16.67 -3.26 0.06
N GLU A 145 -16.31 -4.45 0.54
CA GLU A 145 -15.06 -4.72 1.25
C GLU A 145 -13.84 -4.48 0.35
N ALA A 146 -13.90 -4.90 -0.92
CA ALA A 146 -12.79 -4.73 -1.85
C ALA A 146 -12.58 -3.28 -2.27
N ILE A 147 -13.67 -2.56 -2.53
CA ILE A 147 -13.62 -1.13 -2.86
C ILE A 147 -13.04 -0.37 -1.66
N LEU A 148 -13.50 -0.70 -0.45
CA LEU A 148 -13.02 -0.07 0.77
C LEU A 148 -11.54 -0.38 1.03
N LEU A 149 -11.13 -1.65 0.96
CA LEU A 149 -9.75 -2.07 1.17
C LEU A 149 -8.80 -1.34 0.22
N HIS A 150 -9.16 -1.23 -1.06
CA HIS A 150 -8.39 -0.46 -2.04
C HIS A 150 -8.20 1.00 -1.59
N HIS A 151 -9.27 1.68 -1.20
CA HIS A 151 -9.18 3.07 -0.79
C HIS A 151 -8.38 3.25 0.49
N LEU A 152 -8.49 2.30 1.44
CA LEU A 152 -7.74 2.33 2.69
C LEU A 152 -6.24 2.14 2.47
N ASP A 153 -5.85 1.15 1.67
CA ASP A 153 -4.46 0.89 1.31
C ASP A 153 -3.83 2.11 0.59
N ASN A 154 -4.50 2.61 -0.45
CA ASN A 154 -4.04 3.77 -1.21
C ASN A 154 -3.96 5.04 -0.35
N MET A 155 -4.91 5.23 0.58
CA MET A 155 -4.90 6.34 1.53
C MET A 155 -3.71 6.22 2.49
N ASP A 156 -3.49 5.06 3.09
CA ASP A 156 -2.38 4.82 4.02
C ASP A 156 -1.03 5.10 3.36
N ALA A 157 -0.81 4.56 2.15
CA ALA A 157 0.40 4.79 1.38
C ALA A 157 0.63 6.29 1.10
N LYS A 158 -0.41 7.04 0.72
CA LYS A 158 -0.32 8.49 0.48
C LYS A 158 -0.08 9.29 1.75
N MET A 159 -0.76 8.96 2.84
CA MET A 159 -0.58 9.66 4.11
C MET A 159 0.82 9.42 4.68
N ASN A 160 1.35 8.20 4.57
CA ASN A 160 2.72 7.89 4.92
C ASN A 160 3.72 8.68 4.06
N TYR A 161 3.46 8.85 2.75
CA TYR A 161 4.29 9.66 1.86
C TYR A 161 4.34 11.13 2.24
N ILE A 162 3.17 11.73 2.43
CA ILE A 162 3.04 13.13 2.80
C ILE A 162 3.71 13.37 4.16
N GLY A 163 3.56 12.44 5.11
CA GLY A 163 4.22 12.49 6.42
C GLY A 163 5.73 12.60 6.29
N ARG A 164 6.37 11.72 5.53
CA ARG A 164 7.83 11.76 5.29
C ARG A 164 8.31 13.02 4.59
N LEU A 165 7.53 13.55 3.64
CA LEU A 165 7.86 14.81 3.00
C LEU A 165 7.78 15.97 4.01
N SER A 166 6.82 15.90 4.93
CA SER A 166 6.61 16.91 5.97
C SER A 166 7.72 16.90 7.03
N GLU A 167 8.38 15.75 7.28
CA GLU A 167 9.56 15.64 8.16
C GLU A 167 10.77 16.46 7.66
N GLN A 168 10.77 16.85 6.39
CA GLN A 168 11.84 17.66 5.78
C GLN A 168 11.56 19.16 5.84
N VAL A 169 10.40 19.56 6.38
CA VAL A 169 9.98 20.96 6.52
C VAL A 169 10.18 21.39 7.96
N GLU A 170 10.65 22.63 8.17
CA GLU A 170 10.82 23.19 9.51
C GLU A 170 9.49 23.20 10.27
N GLU A 171 9.57 22.91 11.58
CA GLU A 171 8.41 22.73 12.44
C GLU A 171 7.48 23.95 12.40
N ASP A 172 6.17 23.69 12.29
CA ASP A 172 5.12 24.71 12.19
C ASP A 172 5.22 25.68 10.99
N GLU A 173 6.17 25.46 10.08
CA GLU A 173 6.24 26.18 8.81
C GLU A 173 5.53 25.44 7.68
N TYR A 174 5.11 26.20 6.68
CA TYR A 174 4.52 25.68 5.45
C TYR A 174 5.49 25.83 4.28
N GLN A 175 5.70 24.75 3.53
CA GLN A 175 6.58 24.75 2.37
C GLN A 175 5.92 23.99 1.21
N TRP A 176 6.04 24.53 0.00
CA TRP A 176 5.68 23.79 -1.21
C TRP A 176 6.71 22.70 -1.50
N SER A 177 6.25 21.48 -1.75
CA SER A 177 7.08 20.40 -2.27
C SER A 177 7.48 20.66 -3.73
N ASP A 178 8.44 19.90 -4.25
CA ASP A 178 8.56 19.69 -5.70
C ASP A 178 7.30 19.00 -6.26
N TYR A 179 7.16 18.92 -7.58
CA TYR A 179 6.07 18.18 -8.19
C TYR A 179 6.14 16.70 -7.81
N GLN A 180 5.06 16.14 -7.29
CA GLN A 180 4.99 14.74 -6.85
C GLN A 180 4.28 13.89 -7.92
N PRO A 181 5.01 13.07 -8.71
CA PRO A 181 4.40 12.35 -9.83
C PRO A 181 3.29 11.38 -9.40
N LEU A 182 3.44 10.73 -8.25
CA LEU A 182 2.46 9.77 -7.70
C LEU A 182 1.13 10.43 -7.30
N MET A 183 1.12 11.75 -7.12
CA MET A 183 -0.06 12.52 -6.75
C MET A 183 -0.46 13.54 -7.82
N GLU A 184 0.34 13.68 -8.88
CA GLU A 184 0.15 14.60 -10.00
C GLU A 184 -0.05 16.07 -9.57
N ARG A 185 0.64 16.50 -8.52
CA ARG A 185 0.51 17.86 -7.98
C ARG A 185 1.72 18.28 -7.15
N PHE A 186 1.83 19.58 -6.92
CA PHE A 186 2.62 20.14 -5.83
C PHE A 186 1.81 20.04 -4.53
N LEU A 187 2.49 19.78 -3.42
CA LEU A 187 1.87 19.67 -2.10
C LEU A 187 2.29 20.86 -1.25
N LEU A 188 1.35 21.44 -0.53
CA LEU A 188 1.65 22.36 0.57
C LEU A 188 1.85 21.52 1.83
N LEU A 189 3.09 21.38 2.26
CA LEU A 189 3.50 20.58 3.41
C LEU A 189 3.59 21.46 4.65
N ARG A 190 3.37 20.86 5.82
CA ARG A 190 3.56 21.53 7.12
C ARG A 190 4.55 20.72 7.95
N GLY A 191 5.61 21.34 8.46
CA GLY A 191 6.56 20.67 9.35
C GLY A 191 5.87 20.14 10.61
N GLN A 192 6.21 18.92 11.01
CA GLN A 192 5.61 18.24 12.15
C GLN A 192 6.49 18.36 13.40
N ASP A 193 5.84 18.56 14.55
CA ASP A 193 6.46 18.56 15.88
C ASP A 193 6.90 17.13 16.25
N GLU A 194 8.20 16.89 16.39
CA GLU A 194 8.81 15.57 16.67
C GLU A 194 8.22 14.90 17.92
N LYS A 195 7.61 15.68 18.85
CA LYS A 195 7.05 15.15 20.10
C LYS A 195 5.62 14.63 19.98
N LYS A 196 4.87 15.00 18.93
CA LYS A 196 3.47 14.57 18.74
C LYS A 196 3.32 13.32 17.89
N THR A 197 4.32 12.98 17.09
CA THR A 197 4.19 11.91 16.09
C THR A 197 4.26 10.51 16.70
N GLY A 198 4.86 10.29 17.87
CA GLY A 198 4.90 8.97 18.52
C GLY A 198 5.52 7.86 17.65
N THR A 199 6.07 8.22 16.49
CA THR A 199 6.64 7.30 15.52
C THR A 199 8.02 6.93 16.04
N THR A 200 8.20 5.67 16.39
CA THR A 200 9.52 5.04 16.57
C THR A 200 10.26 4.89 15.23
N ALA A 201 10.24 5.92 14.37
CA ALA A 201 11.08 6.03 13.18
C ALA A 201 12.39 6.73 13.56
N ALA A 202 13.04 6.25 14.62
CA ALA A 202 14.38 6.69 14.95
C ALA A 202 15.35 6.12 13.90
N LYS A 203 15.75 7.00 12.96
CA LYS A 203 16.81 6.83 11.94
C LYS A 203 16.37 5.85 10.87
N TYR A 204 16.29 6.23 9.60
CA TYR A 204 17.14 5.75 8.50
C TYR A 204 16.81 6.59 7.26
N ALA A 205 17.78 7.34 6.77
CA ALA A 205 17.64 8.17 5.59
C ALA A 205 17.40 7.29 4.36
N ALA A 206 16.18 7.35 3.80
CA ALA A 206 15.99 6.99 2.41
C ALA A 206 16.83 7.97 1.55
N PRO A 207 17.52 7.51 0.49
CA PRO A 207 18.22 8.42 -0.38
C PRO A 207 17.21 9.43 -0.96
N PRO A 208 17.58 10.72 -1.07
CA PRO A 208 16.68 11.74 -1.60
C PRO A 208 16.20 11.31 -2.99
N PRO A 209 14.93 11.62 -3.36
CA PRO A 209 14.47 11.41 -4.72
C PRO A 209 15.45 12.10 -5.66
N GLN A 210 15.92 11.37 -6.68
CA GLN A 210 16.88 11.91 -7.63
C GLN A 210 16.29 13.16 -8.26
N GLN A 211 16.91 14.31 -7.98
CA GLN A 211 16.59 15.57 -8.62
C GLN A 211 16.62 15.34 -10.13
N ALA A 212 15.47 15.51 -10.78
CA ALA A 212 15.45 15.72 -12.22
C ALA A 212 16.32 16.94 -12.48
N ARG A 213 17.45 16.74 -13.18
CA ARG A 213 18.40 17.80 -13.50
C ARG A 213 17.64 19.01 -14.02
N GLY A 214 17.82 20.14 -13.36
CA GLY A 214 17.09 21.38 -13.59
C GLY A 214 17.03 21.75 -15.07
N ASN A 215 15.82 21.96 -15.57
CA ASN A 215 15.64 22.74 -16.78
C ASN A 215 15.87 24.19 -16.40
N THR A 216 17.01 24.71 -16.83
CA THR A 216 17.34 26.13 -16.77
C THR A 216 16.19 26.95 -17.38
N HIS A 217 15.77 27.98 -16.66
CA HIS A 217 14.87 29.02 -17.15
C HIS A 217 15.31 29.50 -18.53
N LYS A 218 14.62 29.07 -19.58
CA LYS A 218 14.55 29.82 -20.84
C LYS A 218 13.24 30.59 -20.83
N GLN A 219 13.37 31.91 -20.72
CA GLN A 219 12.32 32.86 -21.01
C GLN A 219 11.77 32.58 -22.42
N GLY A 220 10.50 32.19 -22.51
CA GLY A 220 9.80 31.91 -23.76
C GLY A 220 8.41 32.54 -23.72
N ARG A 221 8.25 33.60 -24.52
CA ARG A 221 7.07 34.31 -25.07
C ARG A 221 5.65 34.04 -24.52
N PRO A 222 4.79 35.09 -24.49
CA PRO A 222 3.43 35.00 -23.95
C PRO A 222 2.53 34.08 -24.78
N ALA A 223 1.61 33.41 -24.07
CA ALA A 223 0.66 32.45 -24.59
C ALA A 223 -0.32 33.07 -25.60
N GLU A 224 -0.41 32.49 -26.80
CA GLU A 224 -1.55 32.67 -27.71
C GLU A 224 -2.75 31.86 -27.19
N GLN A 225 -3.90 32.52 -27.10
CA GLN A 225 -5.17 31.90 -26.75
C GLN A 225 -5.63 30.95 -27.87
N PRO A 226 -6.19 29.77 -27.57
CA PRO A 226 -6.77 28.92 -28.61
C PRO A 226 -8.15 29.44 -29.04
N SER A 227 -8.30 29.66 -30.35
CA SER A 227 -9.55 29.99 -31.04
C SER A 227 -10.56 28.83 -30.98
N PRO A 228 -11.88 29.09 -30.99
CA PRO A 228 -12.89 28.05 -30.78
C PRO A 228 -13.33 27.36 -32.09
N GLN A 229 -13.70 26.08 -31.91
CA GLN A 229 -14.56 25.22 -32.75
C GLN A 229 -13.98 24.54 -34.01
N ARG A 230 -14.10 23.21 -34.04
CA ARG A 230 -15.12 22.52 -34.89
C ARG A 230 -15.34 21.08 -34.45
N THR A 231 -16.58 20.79 -34.08
CA THR A 231 -17.23 19.48 -34.11
C THR A 231 -17.04 18.83 -35.48
N LEU A 232 -16.85 17.50 -35.54
CA LEU A 232 -17.40 16.58 -36.56
C LEU A 232 -16.98 15.12 -36.24
N PHE A 233 -18.01 14.30 -35.97
CA PHE A 233 -18.09 12.83 -35.90
C PHE A 233 -17.25 12.07 -34.85
#